data_AF-A0A151I6T0-F1
#
_entry.id   AF-A0A151I6T0-F1
#
_cell.length_a   1.000
_cell.length_b   1.000
_cell.length_c   1.000
_cell.angle_alpha   90.00
_cell.angle_beta   90.00
_cell.angle_gamma   90.00
#
_symmetry.space_group_name_H-M   'P 1'
#
loop_
_entity.id
_entity.type
_entity.pdbx_description
1 polymer ?
#
loop_
_entity_poly.entity_id
_entity_poly.type
_entity_poly.pdbx_seq_one_letter_code
_entity_poly.pdbx_strand_id
1 'polypeptide(L)'
;MSLAFLVAFLSVTISASTPTIQNLVNVEVIEYLQKYGYLNEVDVTTHTSIEDEQIKQAIALFQEYYQIPDNGALNDNTLHQMRQPRCGLPDMSHQEQNSVVAKWRKTHLTWNFHLADADTLKTTAHAFRYIDGSLYFLHKRQYYKFNEFTRTVTNADKFDMNILNVNCPTDGLLKQLQDLLTRLLQSSNSLTSTALNTEDD
;
A
#
# COMPACT_ATOMS: atom_id res chain seq x y z
N MET A 1 -39.42 59.36 -35.37
CA MET A 1 -37.97 59.25 -35.62
C MET A 1 -37.29 59.38 -34.25
N SER A 2 -37.29 58.29 -33.48
CA SER A 2 -36.19 57.32 -33.30
C SER A 2 -35.28 57.73 -32.12
N LEU A 3 -35.56 57.15 -30.94
CA LEU A 3 -34.66 57.11 -29.79
C LEU A 3 -33.79 55.86 -29.89
N ALA A 4 -32.46 56.02 -29.88
CA ALA A 4 -31.52 54.90 -29.82
C ALA A 4 -31.03 54.73 -28.37
N PHE A 5 -31.40 53.62 -27.73
CA PHE A 5 -30.85 53.19 -26.45
C PHE A 5 -29.68 52.22 -26.70
N LEU A 6 -28.47 52.62 -26.33
CA LEU A 6 -27.28 51.75 -26.31
C LEU A 6 -27.22 51.04 -24.95
N VAL A 7 -27.51 49.74 -24.92
CA VAL A 7 -27.32 48.89 -23.74
C VAL A 7 -25.93 48.26 -23.84
N ALA A 8 -24.99 48.73 -23.03
CA ALA A 8 -23.67 48.13 -22.91
C ALA A 8 -23.77 46.85 -22.06
N PHE A 9 -23.76 45.69 -22.71
CA PHE A 9 -23.61 44.41 -22.03
C PHE A 9 -22.15 44.26 -21.56
N LEU A 10 -21.89 44.54 -20.28
CA LEU A 10 -20.68 44.07 -19.60
C LEU A 10 -20.80 42.55 -19.44
N SER A 11 -20.22 41.80 -20.35
CA SER A 11 -20.00 40.37 -20.17
C SER A 11 -18.97 40.17 -19.07
N VAL A 12 -19.44 39.90 -17.84
CA VAL A 12 -18.58 39.41 -16.76
C VAL A 12 -18.19 37.97 -17.13
N THR A 13 -17.00 37.80 -17.68
CA THR A 13 -16.42 36.47 -17.89
C THR A 13 -15.87 35.97 -16.56
N ILE A 14 -16.56 35.02 -15.94
CA ILE A 14 -16.04 34.28 -14.79
C ILE A 14 -14.97 33.32 -15.34
N SER A 15 -13.71 33.71 -15.23
CA SER A 15 -12.59 32.83 -15.57
C SER A 15 -12.43 31.79 -14.46
N ALA A 16 -13.04 30.61 -14.64
CA ALA A 16 -12.71 29.45 -13.84
C ALA A 16 -11.31 28.97 -14.24
N SER A 17 -10.28 29.36 -13.49
CA SER A 17 -8.92 28.87 -13.70
C SER A 17 -8.82 27.41 -13.27
N THR A 18 -8.56 26.50 -14.20
CA THR A 18 -8.19 25.12 -13.88
C THR A 18 -6.93 25.11 -13.03
N PRO A 19 -6.87 24.32 -11.94
CA PRO A 19 -5.66 24.24 -11.12
C PRO A 19 -4.48 23.71 -11.94
N THR A 20 -3.33 24.37 -11.80
CA THR A 20 -2.09 23.99 -12.46
C THR A 20 -1.57 22.66 -11.89
N ILE A 21 -0.87 21.86 -12.71
CA ILE A 21 -0.24 20.60 -12.25
C ILE A 21 0.63 20.81 -11.00
N GLN A 22 1.37 21.93 -10.95
CA GLN A 22 2.19 22.29 -9.79
C GLN A 22 1.37 22.47 -8.50
N ASN A 23 0.20 23.10 -8.59
CA ASN A 23 -0.67 23.28 -7.43
C ASN A 23 -1.17 21.94 -6.90
N LEU A 24 -1.45 20.97 -7.79
CA LEU A 24 -1.87 19.64 -7.37
C LEU A 24 -0.74 18.89 -6.64
N VAL A 25 0.49 18.97 -7.14
CA VAL A 25 1.66 18.35 -6.49
C VAL A 25 1.95 19.01 -5.15
N ASN A 26 1.83 20.34 -5.06
CA ASN A 26 2.01 21.05 -3.79
C ASN A 26 1.03 20.55 -2.72
N VAL A 27 -0.26 20.45 -3.07
CA VAL A 27 -1.30 19.95 -2.15
C VAL A 27 -1.01 18.50 -1.74
N GLU A 28 -0.71 17.62 -2.70
CA GLU A 28 -0.38 16.21 -2.45
C GLU A 28 0.78 16.05 -1.44
N VAL A 29 1.88 16.78 -1.64
CA VAL A 29 3.06 16.70 -0.78
C VAL A 29 2.79 17.27 0.61
N ILE A 30 2.10 18.41 0.69
CA ILE A 30 1.78 19.05 1.98
C ILE A 30 0.87 18.15 2.81
N GLU A 31 -0.20 17.60 2.21
CA GLU A 31 -1.11 16.66 2.89
C GLU A 31 -0.38 15.39 3.33
N TYR A 32 0.55 14.89 2.51
CA TYR A 32 1.37 13.74 2.86
C TYR A 32 2.22 14.00 4.10
N LEU A 33 2.96 15.12 4.10
CA LEU A 33 3.86 15.48 5.19
C LEU A 33 3.09 15.67 6.50
N GLN A 34 1.88 16.22 6.46
CA GLN A 34 0.99 16.32 7.61
C GLN A 34 0.55 14.95 8.10
N LYS A 35 -0.01 14.12 7.20
CA LYS A 35 -0.53 12.79 7.54
C LYS A 35 0.50 11.93 8.25
N TYR A 36 1.77 12.03 7.85
CA TYR A 36 2.85 11.22 8.40
C TYR A 36 3.68 11.91 9.50
N GLY A 37 3.30 13.13 9.90
CA GLY A 37 3.88 13.84 11.04
C GLY A 37 5.19 14.58 10.75
N TYR A 38 5.53 14.80 9.49
CA TYR A 38 6.68 15.62 9.10
C TYR A 38 6.37 17.13 9.19
N LEU A 39 5.10 17.50 9.19
CA LEU A 39 4.62 18.88 9.27
C LEU A 39 3.46 18.98 10.29
N ASN A 40 3.52 19.95 11.21
CA ASN A 40 2.47 20.14 12.22
C ASN A 40 1.20 20.77 11.61
N GLU A 41 0.02 20.39 12.10
CA GLU A 41 -1.26 20.94 11.64
C GLU A 41 -1.44 22.45 11.95
N VAL A 42 -0.69 23.00 12.90
CA VAL A 42 -0.79 24.42 13.28
C VAL A 42 -0.16 25.35 12.23
N ASP A 43 0.77 24.83 11.41
CA ASP A 43 1.51 25.60 10.41
C ASP A 43 0.72 25.79 9.09
N VAL A 44 -0.46 25.19 8.95
CA VAL A 44 -1.10 24.91 7.64
C VAL A 44 -1.83 26.11 7.02
N THR A 45 -2.17 27.13 7.80
CA THR A 45 -2.96 28.25 7.27
C THR A 45 -2.15 29.23 6.40
N THR A 46 -0.83 29.05 6.30
CA THR A 46 0.08 29.99 5.60
C THR A 46 0.84 29.40 4.41
N HIS A 47 0.94 28.09 4.23
CA HIS A 47 1.87 27.49 3.28
C HIS A 47 1.15 26.77 2.13
N THR A 48 1.22 27.35 0.92
CA THR A 48 0.62 26.82 -0.31
C THR A 48 1.64 26.33 -1.33
N SER A 49 2.94 26.44 -0.99
CA SER A 49 4.04 26.17 -1.90
C SER A 49 5.08 25.27 -1.24
N ILE A 50 5.57 24.30 -2.00
CA ILE A 50 6.74 23.48 -1.64
C ILE A 50 8.04 24.30 -1.55
N GLU A 51 8.03 25.51 -2.09
CA GLU A 51 9.16 26.43 -1.97
C GLU A 51 9.27 27.08 -0.58
N ASP A 52 8.24 26.92 0.25
CA ASP A 52 8.25 27.41 1.62
C ASP A 52 9.31 26.67 2.46
N GLU A 53 10.03 27.44 3.27
CA GLU A 53 11.15 26.92 4.05
C GLU A 53 10.72 25.83 5.05
N GLN A 54 9.53 25.94 5.65
CA GLN A 54 9.01 24.90 6.54
C GLN A 54 8.68 23.61 5.78
N ILE A 55 8.14 23.73 4.56
CA ILE A 55 7.85 22.56 3.73
C ILE A 55 9.15 21.90 3.26
N LYS A 56 10.17 22.68 2.87
CA LYS A 56 11.50 22.15 2.54
C LYS A 56 12.14 21.41 3.70
N GLN A 57 12.02 21.94 4.92
CA GLN A 57 12.50 21.25 6.12
C GLN A 57 11.76 19.93 6.35
N ALA A 58 10.44 19.91 6.19
CA ALA A 58 9.65 18.69 6.29
C ALA A 58 10.02 17.65 5.21
N ILE A 59 10.27 18.09 3.97
CA ILE A 59 10.77 17.24 2.89
C ILE A 59 12.16 16.68 3.24
N ALA A 60 13.05 17.50 3.79
CA ALA A 60 14.39 17.08 4.19
C ALA A 60 14.33 15.99 5.28
N LEU A 61 13.45 16.15 6.28
CA LEU A 61 13.22 15.13 7.30
C LEU A 61 12.68 13.82 6.71
N PHE A 62 11.79 13.88 5.72
CA PHE A 62 11.32 12.71 5.00
C PHE A 62 12.46 12.02 4.22
N GLN A 63 13.27 12.79 3.52
CA GLN A 63 14.41 12.29 2.77
C GLN A 63 15.45 11.64 3.69
N GLU A 64 15.71 12.23 4.87
CA GLU A 64 16.58 11.64 5.89
C GLU A 64 16.02 10.30 6.40
N TYR A 65 14.73 10.25 6.76
CA TYR A 65 14.08 9.03 7.25
C TYR A 65 14.16 7.87 6.25
N TYR A 66 13.94 8.18 4.96
CA TYR A 66 14.00 7.20 3.86
C TYR A 66 15.38 7.05 3.23
N GLN A 67 16.40 7.74 3.72
CA GLN A 67 17.77 7.73 3.21
C GLN A 67 17.86 8.09 1.72
N ILE A 68 17.04 9.06 1.28
CA ILE A 68 17.05 9.61 -0.07
C ILE A 68 18.14 10.70 -0.14
N PRO A 69 19.05 10.67 -1.14
CA PRO A 69 20.14 11.63 -1.23
C PRO A 69 19.66 12.99 -1.75
N ASP A 70 19.09 13.81 -0.88
CA ASP A 70 18.71 15.22 -1.09
C ASP A 70 18.44 15.89 0.28
N ASN A 71 18.22 17.21 0.33
CA ASN A 71 18.10 17.97 1.59
C ASN A 71 16.96 19.00 1.62
N GLY A 72 15.81 18.65 1.06
CA GLY A 72 14.58 19.45 1.13
C GLY A 72 14.03 19.90 -0.22
N ALA A 73 14.77 19.66 -1.32
CA ALA A 73 14.22 19.85 -2.66
C ALA A 73 13.32 18.66 -3.02
N LEU A 74 12.11 18.94 -3.50
CA LEU A 74 11.23 17.89 -4.03
C LEU A 74 11.81 17.37 -5.36
N ASN A 75 12.16 16.09 -5.38
CA ASN A 75 12.64 15.41 -6.58
C ASN A 75 11.77 14.19 -6.92
N ASP A 76 11.97 13.65 -8.13
CA ASP A 76 11.17 12.52 -8.63
C ASP A 76 11.27 11.27 -7.75
N ASN A 77 12.45 11.02 -7.14
CA ASN A 77 12.63 9.88 -6.25
C ASN A 77 11.83 10.04 -4.94
N THR A 78 11.81 11.24 -4.39
CA THR A 78 11.03 11.62 -3.19
C THR A 78 9.55 11.44 -3.47
N LEU A 79 9.06 11.96 -4.59
CA LEU A 79 7.66 11.86 -4.98
C LEU A 79 7.26 10.41 -5.30
N HIS A 80 8.16 9.64 -5.96
CA HIS A 80 7.96 8.22 -6.20
C HIS A 80 7.82 7.44 -4.89
N GLN A 81 8.67 7.74 -3.90
CA GLN A 81 8.64 7.12 -2.58
C GLN A 81 7.35 7.49 -1.81
N MET A 82 6.93 8.76 -1.85
CA MET A 82 5.67 9.19 -1.22
C MET A 82 4.45 8.47 -1.81
N ARG A 83 4.47 8.15 -3.10
CA ARG A 83 3.37 7.46 -3.79
C ARG A 83 3.37 5.94 -3.62
N GLN A 84 4.36 5.34 -2.96
CA GLN A 84 4.35 3.90 -2.69
C GLN A 84 3.29 3.53 -1.64
N PRO A 85 2.58 2.41 -1.80
CA PRO A 85 1.70 1.87 -0.76
C PRO A 85 2.46 1.64 0.55
N ARG A 86 1.89 2.09 1.67
CA ARG A 86 2.56 2.03 2.98
C ARG A 86 1.56 1.93 4.13
N CYS A 87 2.08 1.76 5.35
CA CYS A 87 1.29 1.85 6.57
C CYS A 87 0.66 3.24 6.72
N GLY A 88 -0.52 3.32 7.34
CA GLY A 88 -1.23 4.57 7.61
C GLY A 88 -0.83 5.27 8.92
N LEU A 89 0.06 4.67 9.72
CA LEU A 89 0.56 5.27 10.96
C LEU A 89 1.59 6.37 10.65
N PRO A 90 1.59 7.49 11.41
CA PRO A 90 2.61 8.52 11.28
C PRO A 90 4.03 8.02 11.57
N ASP A 91 5.01 8.58 10.87
CA ASP A 91 6.43 8.28 11.06
C ASP A 91 7.00 9.01 12.27
N MET A 92 6.54 10.24 12.49
CA MET A 92 6.89 11.06 13.64
C MET A 92 5.67 11.30 14.52
N SER A 93 5.82 11.05 15.82
CA SER A 93 4.81 11.44 16.79
C SER A 93 5.09 12.86 17.28
N HIS A 94 4.16 13.79 17.05
CA HIS A 94 4.21 15.14 17.63
C HIS A 94 3.95 15.13 19.15
N GLN A 95 3.47 14.02 19.70
CA GLN A 95 3.31 13.82 21.14
C GLN A 95 4.60 13.29 21.76
N GLU A 96 5.40 14.25 22.20
CA GLU A 96 6.35 14.22 23.33
C GLU A 96 7.47 13.17 23.35
N GLN A 97 8.66 13.70 23.57
CA GLN A 97 9.98 13.07 23.76
C GLN A 97 10.10 12.10 24.96
N ASN A 98 9.04 11.40 25.34
CA ASN A 98 9.01 10.43 26.44
C ASN A 98 8.40 9.07 26.06
N SER A 99 8.36 8.71 24.78
CA SER A 99 7.98 7.35 24.37
C SER A 99 9.11 6.36 24.66
N VAL A 100 9.27 6.02 25.94
CA VAL A 100 9.72 4.67 26.33
C VAL A 100 8.95 3.71 25.44
N VAL A 101 9.63 2.95 24.59
CA VAL A 101 9.03 1.93 23.70
C VAL A 101 7.86 1.30 24.44
N ALA A 102 6.64 1.60 23.97
CA ALA A 102 5.42 1.24 24.68
C ALA A 102 5.19 -0.26 24.52
N LYS A 103 5.90 -1.04 25.34
CA LYS A 103 5.85 -2.50 25.32
C LYS A 103 4.70 -2.97 26.20
N TRP A 104 3.99 -3.97 25.72
CA TRP A 104 3.03 -4.70 26.53
C TRP A 104 3.71 -5.29 27.77
N ARG A 105 3.17 -5.01 28.96
CA ARG A 105 3.66 -5.60 30.22
C ARG A 105 3.34 -7.10 30.32
N LYS A 106 2.39 -7.58 29.52
CA LYS A 106 1.98 -8.99 29.45
C LYS A 106 2.48 -9.61 28.15
N THR A 107 2.80 -10.90 28.21
CA THR A 107 3.23 -11.70 27.05
C THR A 107 2.08 -12.46 26.41
N HIS A 108 1.01 -12.75 27.15
CA HIS A 108 -0.20 -13.38 26.63
C HIS A 108 -1.20 -12.30 26.20
N LEU A 109 -1.21 -11.99 24.90
CA LEU A 109 -2.09 -11.00 24.30
C LEU A 109 -3.35 -11.67 23.74
N THR A 110 -4.50 -11.06 23.98
CA THR A 110 -5.79 -11.47 23.42
C THR A 110 -6.26 -10.42 22.42
N TRP A 111 -6.88 -10.84 21.33
CA TRP A 111 -7.38 -9.95 20.27
C TRP A 111 -8.85 -10.29 19.94
N ASN A 112 -9.59 -9.30 19.45
CA ASN A 112 -10.97 -9.46 19.02
C ASN A 112 -11.27 -8.46 17.90
N PHE A 113 -11.93 -8.91 16.83
CA PHE A 113 -12.47 -8.02 15.81
C PHE A 113 -13.96 -7.85 16.00
N HIS A 114 -14.44 -6.61 15.88
CA HIS A 114 -15.88 -6.35 15.92
C HIS A 114 -16.59 -6.90 14.68
N LEU A 115 -15.93 -6.82 13.52
CA LEU A 115 -16.40 -7.34 12.24
C LEU A 115 -15.21 -8.01 11.54
N ALA A 116 -15.24 -9.33 11.38
CA ALA A 116 -14.25 -10.08 10.62
C ALA A 116 -14.90 -11.30 9.97
N ASP A 117 -14.58 -11.53 8.70
CA ASP A 117 -14.92 -12.77 8.02
C ASP A 117 -13.88 -13.86 8.32
N ALA A 118 -14.14 -15.07 7.83
CA ALA A 118 -13.27 -16.22 8.08
C ALA A 118 -11.84 -16.00 7.55
N ASP A 119 -11.68 -15.27 6.45
CA ASP A 119 -10.37 -14.99 5.84
C ASP A 119 -9.58 -13.98 6.67
N THR A 120 -10.22 -12.90 7.11
CA THR A 120 -9.66 -11.89 8.01
C THR A 120 -9.19 -12.52 9.32
N LEU A 121 -9.99 -13.42 9.90
CA LEU A 121 -9.63 -14.15 11.12
C LEU A 121 -8.41 -15.05 10.89
N LYS A 122 -8.37 -15.78 9.77
CA LYS A 122 -7.25 -16.65 9.40
C LYS A 122 -5.97 -15.85 9.19
N THR A 123 -6.02 -14.81 8.37
CA THR A 123 -4.89 -13.91 8.08
C THR A 123 -4.37 -13.27 9.36
N THR A 124 -5.26 -12.82 10.23
CA THR A 124 -4.85 -12.23 11.51
C THR A 124 -4.20 -13.25 12.44
N ALA A 125 -4.73 -14.48 12.52
CA ALA A 125 -4.10 -15.53 13.31
C ALA A 125 -2.68 -15.84 12.82
N HIS A 126 -2.47 -15.83 11.49
CA HIS A 126 -1.12 -15.93 10.93
C HIS A 126 -0.26 -14.73 11.31
N ALA A 127 -0.73 -13.49 11.18
CA ALA A 127 0.03 -12.31 11.57
C ALA A 127 0.47 -12.36 13.05
N PHE A 128 -0.46 -12.66 13.97
CA PHE A 128 -0.15 -12.77 15.41
C PHE A 128 0.85 -13.89 15.74
N ARG A 129 0.94 -14.94 14.91
CA ARG A 129 1.93 -16.00 15.08
C ARG A 129 3.38 -15.51 14.89
N TYR A 130 3.59 -14.50 14.05
CA TYR A 130 4.93 -14.05 13.65
C TYR A 130 5.36 -12.70 14.26
N ILE A 131 4.55 -12.10 15.13
CA ILE A 131 4.92 -10.92 15.93
C ILE A 131 5.42 -11.30 17.33
N ASP A 132 6.11 -12.44 17.44
CA ASP A 132 6.64 -12.99 18.71
C ASP A 132 8.02 -12.42 19.09
N GLY A 133 8.49 -11.39 18.38
CA GLY A 133 9.81 -10.79 18.58
C GLY A 133 10.97 -11.61 17.99
N SER A 134 10.67 -12.61 17.15
CA SER A 134 11.69 -13.33 16.39
C SER A 134 11.80 -12.81 14.95
N LEU A 135 13.02 -12.71 14.42
CA LEU A 135 13.27 -12.47 13.00
C LEU A 135 13.28 -13.80 12.25
N TYR A 136 12.43 -13.93 11.24
CA TYR A 136 12.31 -15.16 10.47
C TYR A 136 13.02 -15.08 9.12
N PHE A 137 13.73 -16.13 8.72
CA PHE A 137 14.47 -16.15 7.45
C PHE A 137 14.62 -17.55 6.86
N LEU A 138 14.78 -17.60 5.53
CA LEU A 138 15.04 -18.82 4.78
C LEU A 138 16.54 -18.95 4.51
N HIS A 139 17.11 -20.12 4.82
CA HIS A 139 18.49 -20.45 4.47
C HIS A 139 18.59 -21.91 4.04
N LYS A 140 19.16 -22.17 2.85
CA LYS A 140 19.32 -23.53 2.28
C LYS A 140 18.05 -24.39 2.36
N ARG A 141 16.90 -23.83 1.96
CA ARG A 141 15.57 -24.47 1.98
C ARG A 141 15.04 -24.83 3.37
N GLN A 142 15.70 -24.36 4.43
CA GLN A 142 15.21 -24.46 5.80
C GLN A 142 14.73 -23.09 6.29
N TYR A 143 13.74 -23.10 7.16
CA TYR A 143 13.17 -21.90 7.76
C TYR A 143 13.68 -21.79 9.19
N TYR A 144 14.19 -20.62 9.55
CA TYR A 144 14.78 -20.34 10.84
C TYR A 144 14.12 -19.14 11.49
N LYS A 145 14.21 -19.09 12.82
CA LYS A 145 13.89 -17.90 13.60
C LYS A 145 15.08 -17.52 14.48
N PHE A 146 15.43 -16.24 14.43
CA PHE A 146 16.42 -15.61 15.29
C PHE A 146 15.69 -14.85 16.39
N ASN A 147 16.03 -15.13 17.64
CA ASN A 147 15.54 -14.37 18.77
C ASN A 147 16.61 -13.38 19.21
N GLU A 148 16.30 -12.09 19.13
CA GLU A 148 17.26 -11.01 19.45
C GLU A 148 17.63 -10.95 20.94
N PHE A 149 16.73 -11.38 21.83
CA PHE A 149 16.95 -11.36 23.28
C PHE A 149 17.89 -12.47 23.73
N THR A 150 17.73 -13.68 23.19
CA THR A 150 18.62 -14.81 23.49
C THR A 150 19.82 -14.87 22.56
N ARG A 151 19.81 -14.12 21.46
CA ARG A 151 20.80 -14.17 20.37
C ARG A 151 21.00 -15.58 19.81
N THR A 152 19.92 -16.35 19.74
CA THR A 152 19.95 -17.73 19.24
C THR A 152 19.19 -17.87 17.93
N VAL A 153 19.71 -18.74 17.07
CA VAL A 153 19.02 -19.20 15.86
C VAL A 153 18.47 -20.59 16.15
N THR A 154 17.17 -20.76 15.91
CA THR A 154 16.50 -22.06 16.01
C THR A 154 15.81 -22.38 14.70
N ASN A 155 15.63 -23.68 14.43
CA ASN A 155 14.76 -24.09 13.32
C ASN A 155 13.35 -23.56 13.62
N ALA A 156 12.80 -22.80 12.69
CA ALA A 156 11.39 -22.43 12.77
C ALA A 156 10.57 -23.61 12.26
N ASP A 157 9.31 -23.69 12.68
CA ASP A 157 8.37 -24.71 12.18
C ASP A 157 8.22 -24.65 10.64
N LYS A 158 7.38 -25.48 10.04
CA LYS A 158 7.14 -25.41 8.59
C LYS A 158 6.68 -24.01 8.16
N PHE A 159 7.38 -23.41 7.20
CA PHE A 159 6.97 -22.14 6.60
C PHE A 159 5.60 -22.31 5.91
N ASP A 160 4.65 -21.49 6.30
CA ASP A 160 3.31 -21.48 5.71
C ASP A 160 3.26 -20.46 4.56
N MET A 161 3.24 -20.96 3.32
CA MET A 161 3.19 -20.12 2.11
C MET A 161 1.95 -19.21 2.06
N ASN A 162 0.88 -19.56 2.80
CA ASN A 162 -0.32 -18.75 2.89
C ASN A 162 -0.07 -17.37 3.52
N ILE A 163 1.02 -17.20 4.28
CA ILE A 163 1.42 -15.91 4.86
C ILE A 163 1.71 -14.87 3.77
N LEU A 164 2.24 -15.31 2.62
CA LEU A 164 2.54 -14.42 1.49
C LEU A 164 1.33 -14.21 0.58
N ASN A 165 0.14 -14.65 1.02
CA ASN A 165 -1.04 -14.79 0.17
C ASN A 165 -0.75 -15.61 -1.11
N VAL A 166 0.30 -16.45 -1.07
CA VAL A 166 0.65 -17.37 -2.14
C VAL A 166 -0.13 -18.64 -1.89
N ASN A 167 -1.33 -18.69 -2.48
CA ASN A 167 -2.10 -19.91 -2.57
C ASN A 167 -1.41 -20.83 -3.57
N CYS A 168 -0.49 -21.67 -3.08
CA CYS A 168 -0.09 -22.84 -3.85
C CYS A 168 -1.34 -23.70 -4.05
N PRO A 169 -1.73 -24.02 -5.30
CA PRO A 169 -2.83 -24.93 -5.53
C PRO A 169 -2.58 -26.23 -4.76
N THR A 170 -3.46 -26.55 -3.80
CA THR A 170 -3.42 -27.80 -3.03
C THR A 170 -3.61 -29.01 -3.94
N ASP A 171 -4.28 -28.80 -5.07
CA ASP A 171 -4.29 -29.71 -6.19
C ASP A 171 -2.99 -29.55 -6.96
N GLY A 172 -2.06 -30.48 -6.75
CA GLY A 172 -0.75 -30.47 -7.40
C GLY A 172 -0.86 -30.32 -8.92
N LEU A 173 0.21 -29.85 -9.56
CA LEU A 173 0.33 -29.66 -11.02
C LEU A 173 -0.27 -30.82 -11.84
N LEU A 174 -0.14 -32.05 -11.33
CA LEU A 174 -0.70 -33.28 -11.90
C LEU A 174 -2.23 -33.26 -12.01
N LYS A 175 -2.96 -32.77 -11.01
CA LYS A 175 -4.43 -32.70 -11.03
C LYS A 175 -4.93 -31.59 -11.95
N GLN A 176 -4.18 -30.48 -12.04
CA GLN A 176 -4.43 -29.43 -13.03
C GLN A 176 -4.19 -29.92 -14.46
N LEU A 177 -3.12 -30.68 -14.69
CA LEU A 177 -2.85 -31.36 -15.96
C LEU A 177 -3.94 -32.38 -16.30
N GLN A 178 -4.39 -33.17 -15.32
CA GLN A 178 -5.44 -34.16 -15.50
C GLN A 178 -6.78 -33.51 -15.90
N ASP A 179 -7.16 -32.43 -15.25
CA ASP A 179 -8.39 -31.69 -15.55
C ASP A 179 -8.34 -30.97 -16.92
N LEU A 180 -7.17 -30.46 -17.30
CA LEU A 180 -6.93 -29.90 -18.64
C LEU A 180 -7.03 -30.98 -19.73
N LEU A 181 -6.38 -32.13 -19.53
CA LEU A 181 -6.43 -33.27 -20.45
C LEU A 181 -7.87 -33.78 -20.63
N THR A 182 -8.64 -33.86 -19.54
CA THR A 182 -10.02 -34.33 -19.57
C THR A 182 -10.91 -33.38 -20.41
N ARG A 183 -10.73 -32.07 -20.26
CA ARG A 183 -11.44 -31.06 -21.07
C ARG A 183 -11.07 -31.10 -22.55
N LEU A 184 -9.80 -31.32 -22.87
CA LEU A 184 -9.33 -31.44 -24.25
C LEU A 184 -9.91 -32.68 -24.94
N LEU A 185 -9.97 -33.81 -24.25
CA LEU A 185 -10.55 -35.06 -24.76
C LEU A 185 -12.08 -34.95 -24.96
N GLN A 186 -12.78 -34.25 -24.08
CA GLN A 186 -14.22 -33.99 -24.25
C GLN A 186 -14.48 -33.05 -25.44
N SER A 187 -13.64 -32.02 -25.61
CA SER A 187 -13.71 -31.10 -26.75
C SER A 187 -13.44 -31.82 -28.07
N SER A 188 -12.43 -32.70 -28.13
CA SER A 188 -12.15 -33.49 -29.33
C SER A 188 -13.30 -34.44 -29.70
N ASN A 189 -13.91 -35.08 -28.70
CA ASN A 189 -15.04 -35.98 -28.93
C ASN A 189 -16.30 -35.25 -29.40
N SER A 190 -16.49 -33.99 -28.99
CA SER A 190 -17.55 -33.12 -29.50
C SER A 190 -17.29 -32.67 -30.94
N LEU A 191 -16.03 -32.43 -31.31
CA LEU A 191 -15.66 -32.07 -32.69
C LEU A 191 -15.81 -33.26 -33.65
N THR A 192 -15.46 -34.48 -33.22
CA THR A 192 -15.65 -35.70 -34.02
C THR A 192 -17.12 -36.11 -34.14
N SER A 193 -17.97 -35.86 -33.14
CA SER A 193 -19.42 -36.10 -33.29
C SER A 193 -20.10 -35.07 -34.21
N THR A 194 -19.56 -33.85 -34.29
CA THR A 194 -20.11 -32.81 -35.18
C THR A 194 -19.71 -33.06 -36.65
N ALA A 195 -18.51 -33.60 -36.89
CA ALA A 195 -18.03 -33.92 -38.25
C ALA A 195 -18.72 -35.16 -38.88
N LEU A 196 -19.29 -36.06 -38.08
CA LEU A 196 -20.05 -37.23 -38.55
C LEU A 196 -21.52 -36.93 -38.87
N ASN A 197 -22.03 -35.73 -38.55
CA ASN A 197 -23.41 -35.32 -38.82
C ASN A 197 -23.54 -34.38 -40.03
N THR A 198 -22.48 -34.18 -40.81
CA THR A 198 -22.44 -33.27 -41.98
C THR A 198 -22.27 -33.99 -43.33
N GLU A 199 -22.36 -35.32 -43.36
CA GLU A 199 -22.36 -36.12 -44.59
C GLU A 199 -23.66 -36.93 -44.64
N ASP A 200 -24.79 -36.27 -44.89
CA ASP A 200 -26.03 -36.86 -45.44
C ASP A 200 -26.97 -35.69 -45.79
N ASP A 201 -26.68 -35.03 -46.91
CA ASP A 201 -27.63 -34.21 -47.71
C ASP A 201 -27.97 -35.01 -48.98
#